data_AF-A0A1G8TZ79-F1
#
_entry.id   AF-A0A1G8TZ79-F1
#
_cell.length_a   1.000
_cell.length_b   1.000
_cell.length_c   1.000
_cell.angle_alpha   90.00
_cell.angle_beta   90.00
_cell.angle_gamma   90.00
#
_symmetry.space_group_name_H-M   'P 1'
#
loop_
_entity.id
_entity.type
_entity.pdbx_description
1 polymer ?
#
loop_
_entity_poly.entity_id
_entity_poly.type
_entity_poly.pdbx_seq_one_letter_code
_entity_poly.pdbx_strand_id
1 'polypeptide(L)'
;MTKITARPRWLKKEGGEWEWAYRYMQQQATERGIKIAIKRMTWRKKPCHELVAETISYLQDTSDDGGAFVTRLRNALRQHRHRSLNAGKEKKPYSFTLPTETKKALRAVAKRQKKSEAAVITDLLSGTEQLINDHQAQEQKLKKMHAFERKVAEQRIDILKVKHHEAMRQIQMLVTRLSIWEVALESEHPDIIVDQEALEATEKKTINKVKSAIKKAVDKHTFLQPRIN
;
A
#
# COMPACT_ATOMS: atom_id res chain seq x y z
N MET A 1 -3.70 -67.10 -27.52
CA MET A 1 -4.64 -65.96 -27.35
C MET A 1 -3.85 -64.66 -27.26
N THR A 2 -3.77 -63.90 -28.35
CA THR A 2 -3.09 -62.60 -28.41
C THR A 2 -3.95 -61.55 -27.73
N LYS A 3 -3.55 -61.10 -26.54
CA LYS A 3 -4.17 -59.94 -25.88
C LYS A 3 -4.02 -58.74 -26.83
N ILE A 4 -5.14 -58.26 -27.38
CA ILE A 4 -5.19 -56.98 -28.08
C ILE A 4 -4.97 -55.92 -27.01
N THR A 5 -3.75 -55.44 -26.89
CA THR A 5 -3.38 -54.39 -25.93
C THR A 5 -4.11 -53.12 -26.33
N ALA A 6 -4.90 -52.57 -25.41
CA ALA A 6 -5.79 -51.45 -25.71
C ALA A 6 -4.97 -50.23 -26.12
N ARG A 7 -5.28 -49.66 -27.29
CA ARG A 7 -4.60 -48.46 -27.80
C ARG A 7 -4.81 -47.28 -26.83
N PRO A 8 -3.78 -46.44 -26.59
CA PRO A 8 -3.89 -45.30 -25.68
C PRO A 8 -4.91 -44.28 -26.19
N ARG A 9 -6.08 -44.21 -25.54
CA ARG A 9 -7.16 -43.27 -25.86
C ARG A 9 -6.76 -41.78 -25.79
N TRP A 10 -5.64 -41.48 -25.12
CA TRP A 10 -5.16 -40.12 -24.90
C TRP A 10 -4.28 -39.58 -26.02
N LEU A 11 -3.83 -40.39 -27.00
CA LEU A 11 -2.97 -39.95 -28.10
C LEU A 11 -3.80 -39.71 -29.38
N LYS A 12 -3.87 -38.46 -29.87
CA LYS A 12 -4.64 -38.13 -31.08
C LYS A 12 -3.84 -38.44 -32.35
N LYS A 13 -4.56 -38.85 -33.40
CA LYS A 13 -4.02 -39.10 -34.74
C LYS A 13 -3.80 -37.79 -35.51
N GLU A 14 -4.65 -36.80 -35.25
CA GLU A 14 -4.63 -35.49 -35.90
C GLU A 14 -3.75 -34.49 -35.15
N GLY A 15 -3.24 -33.48 -35.86
CA GLY A 15 -2.50 -32.36 -35.26
C GLY A 15 -1.04 -32.64 -34.90
N GLY A 16 -0.41 -33.68 -35.47
CA GLY A 16 1.03 -33.97 -35.29
C GLY A 16 1.42 -34.39 -33.87
N GLU A 17 0.45 -34.66 -32.97
CA GLU A 17 0.73 -35.04 -31.58
C GLU A 17 1.48 -36.37 -31.46
N TRP A 18 1.23 -37.30 -32.38
CA TRP A 18 1.93 -38.59 -32.42
C TRP A 18 3.38 -38.45 -32.89
N GLU A 19 3.68 -37.50 -33.77
CA GLU A 19 5.06 -37.18 -34.17
C GLU A 19 5.83 -36.57 -32.99
N TRP A 20 5.18 -35.68 -32.25
CA TRP A 20 5.75 -35.12 -31.03
C TRP A 20 6.03 -36.21 -29.99
N ALA A 21 5.06 -37.10 -29.76
CA ALA A 21 5.23 -38.22 -28.83
C ALA A 21 6.35 -39.17 -29.28
N TYR A 22 6.46 -39.46 -30.58
CA TYR A 22 7.54 -40.25 -31.15
C TYR A 22 8.92 -39.61 -30.89
N ARG A 23 9.06 -38.31 -31.16
CA ARG A 23 10.31 -37.57 -30.88
C ARG A 23 10.65 -37.55 -29.39
N TYR A 24 9.66 -37.32 -28.54
CA TYR A 24 9.82 -37.36 -27.08
C TYR A 24 10.34 -38.73 -26.63
N MET A 25 9.76 -39.83 -27.14
CA MET A 25 10.20 -41.19 -26.81
C MET A 25 11.65 -41.46 -27.21
N GLN A 26 12.10 -40.95 -28.36
CA GLN A 26 13.50 -41.11 -28.81
C GLN A 26 14.48 -40.29 -27.96
N GLN A 27 14.08 -39.10 -27.51
CA GLN A 27 14.95 -38.16 -26.80
C GLN A 27 15.01 -38.40 -25.29
N GLN A 28 13.90 -38.79 -24.67
CA GLN A 28 13.73 -38.84 -23.22
C GLN A 28 13.78 -40.26 -22.64
N ALA A 29 13.98 -41.28 -23.47
CA ALA A 29 14.22 -42.65 -23.02
C ALA A 29 15.65 -42.81 -22.46
N THR A 30 15.84 -42.36 -21.22
CA THR A 30 17.13 -42.45 -20.50
C THR A 30 17.42 -43.88 -20.03
N GLU A 31 16.37 -44.63 -19.71
CA GLU A 31 16.49 -46.00 -19.19
C GLU A 31 16.84 -46.99 -20.31
N ARG A 32 17.91 -47.78 -20.10
CA ARG A 32 18.46 -48.68 -21.13
C ARG A 32 17.43 -49.71 -21.61
N GLY A 33 16.62 -50.26 -20.70
CA GLY A 33 15.55 -51.21 -21.02
C GLY A 33 14.49 -50.60 -21.94
N ILE A 34 14.02 -49.39 -21.62
CA ILE A 34 13.02 -48.65 -22.39
C ILE A 34 13.57 -48.26 -23.76
N LYS A 35 14.82 -47.79 -23.83
CA LYS A 35 15.48 -47.43 -25.09
C LYS A 35 15.62 -48.64 -26.02
N ILE A 36 15.96 -49.81 -25.49
CA ILE A 36 16.04 -51.06 -26.27
C ILE A 36 14.64 -51.49 -26.74
N ALA A 37 13.62 -51.41 -25.88
CA ALA A 37 12.23 -51.74 -26.23
C ALA A 37 11.70 -50.85 -27.36
N ILE A 38 11.90 -49.52 -27.25
CA ILE A 38 11.52 -48.56 -28.30
C ILE A 38 12.27 -48.85 -29.59
N LYS A 39 13.60 -49.08 -29.54
CA LYS A 39 14.39 -49.40 -30.73
C LYS A 39 13.92 -50.68 -31.41
N ARG A 40 13.61 -51.74 -30.65
CA ARG A 40 13.09 -53.00 -31.20
C ARG A 40 11.76 -52.80 -31.91
N MET A 41 10.84 -52.06 -31.30
CA MET A 41 9.53 -51.79 -31.89
C MET A 41 9.61 -50.91 -33.13
N THR A 42 10.54 -49.96 -33.17
CA THR A 42 10.68 -48.97 -34.25
C THR A 42 11.70 -49.36 -35.32
N TRP A 43 12.40 -50.49 -35.16
CA TRP A 43 13.45 -50.93 -36.07
C TRP A 43 12.91 -51.16 -37.49
N ARG A 44 13.48 -50.45 -38.47
CA ARG A 44 13.12 -50.51 -39.91
C ARG A 44 11.65 -50.23 -40.24
N LYS A 45 10.86 -49.70 -39.30
CA LYS A 45 9.46 -49.30 -39.53
C LYS A 45 9.35 -47.79 -39.76
N LYS A 46 8.47 -47.38 -40.67
CA LYS A 46 8.15 -45.96 -40.87
C LYS A 46 7.36 -45.43 -39.65
N PRO A 47 7.67 -44.23 -39.12
CA PRO A 47 6.91 -43.65 -38.02
C PRO A 47 5.46 -43.40 -38.43
N CYS A 48 4.52 -43.96 -37.68
CA CYS A 48 3.08 -43.70 -37.84
C CYS A 48 2.38 -43.71 -36.47
N HIS A 49 1.17 -43.15 -36.41
CA HIS A 49 0.36 -43.10 -35.19
C HIS A 49 0.15 -44.50 -34.57
N GLU A 50 -0.11 -45.50 -35.41
CA GLU A 50 -0.37 -46.88 -34.95
C GLU A 50 0.88 -47.51 -34.32
N LEU A 51 2.05 -47.32 -34.93
CA LEU A 51 3.33 -47.77 -34.39
C LEU A 51 3.62 -47.14 -33.01
N VAL A 52 3.35 -45.84 -32.87
CA VAL A 52 3.54 -45.11 -31.61
C VAL A 52 2.57 -45.62 -30.55
N ALA A 53 1.30 -45.82 -30.91
CA ALA A 53 0.28 -46.36 -30.03
C ALA A 53 0.64 -47.77 -29.54
N GLU A 54 1.07 -48.65 -30.43
CA GLU A 54 1.52 -50.02 -30.11
C GLU A 54 2.78 -50.02 -29.23
N THR A 55 3.74 -49.14 -29.51
CA THR A 55 4.95 -49.02 -28.70
C THR A 55 4.61 -48.57 -27.28
N ILE A 56 3.68 -47.61 -27.12
CA ILE A 56 3.20 -47.15 -25.81
C ILE A 56 2.49 -48.27 -25.05
N SER A 57 1.57 -49.00 -25.71
CA SER A 57 0.88 -50.12 -25.09
C SER A 57 1.87 -51.23 -24.68
N TYR A 58 2.85 -51.53 -25.53
CA TYR A 58 3.91 -52.49 -25.21
C TYR A 58 4.74 -52.04 -24.01
N LEU A 59 5.17 -50.78 -23.95
CA LEU A 59 5.92 -50.25 -22.81
C LEU A 59 5.09 -50.29 -21.52
N GLN A 60 3.80 -50.01 -21.61
CA GLN A 60 2.91 -50.06 -20.45
C GLN A 60 2.73 -51.48 -19.91
N ASP A 61 2.76 -52.50 -20.77
CA ASP A 61 2.56 -53.90 -20.40
C ASP A 61 3.87 -54.64 -20.07
N THR A 62 5.02 -54.14 -20.51
CA THR A 62 6.31 -54.84 -20.39
C THR A 62 6.96 -54.71 -19.02
N SER A 63 6.81 -53.57 -18.35
CA SER A 63 7.39 -53.35 -17.02
C SER A 63 6.77 -52.15 -16.29
N ASP A 64 6.87 -52.13 -14.96
CA ASP A 64 6.46 -51.00 -14.12
C ASP A 64 7.22 -49.70 -14.49
N ASP A 65 8.51 -49.81 -14.83
CA ASP A 65 9.33 -48.72 -15.36
C ASP A 65 8.76 -48.16 -16.68
N GLY A 66 8.29 -49.05 -17.55
CA GLY A 66 7.61 -48.68 -18.79
C GLY A 66 6.29 -47.95 -18.53
N GLY A 67 5.51 -48.39 -17.55
CA GLY A 67 4.32 -47.69 -17.06
C GLY A 67 4.62 -46.28 -16.51
N ALA A 68 5.68 -46.14 -15.73
CA ALA A 68 6.14 -44.85 -15.20
C ALA A 68 6.59 -43.91 -16.33
N PHE A 69 7.30 -44.43 -17.33
CA PHE A 69 7.70 -43.68 -18.52
C PHE A 69 6.50 -43.21 -19.34
N VAL A 70 5.51 -44.09 -19.58
CA VAL A 70 4.27 -43.72 -20.28
C VAL A 70 3.52 -42.63 -19.51
N THR A 71 3.52 -42.68 -18.18
CA THR A 71 2.93 -41.62 -17.34
C THR A 71 3.66 -40.28 -17.50
N ARG A 72 5.00 -40.28 -17.52
CA ARG A 72 5.80 -39.07 -17.80
C ARG A 72 5.51 -38.53 -19.21
N LEU A 73 5.48 -39.39 -20.23
CA LEU A 73 5.15 -39.04 -21.61
C LEU A 73 3.75 -38.40 -21.70
N ARG A 74 2.75 -39.00 -21.06
CA ARG A 74 1.37 -38.47 -21.02
C ARG A 74 1.32 -37.09 -20.38
N ASN A 75 2.03 -36.89 -19.27
CA ASN A 75 2.11 -35.60 -18.58
C ASN A 75 2.82 -34.54 -19.44
N ALA A 76 3.91 -34.90 -20.11
CA ALA A 76 4.64 -34.02 -21.00
C ALA A 76 3.79 -33.63 -22.21
N LEU A 77 3.03 -34.57 -22.80
CA LEU A 77 2.10 -34.25 -23.89
C LEU A 77 0.98 -33.32 -23.42
N ARG A 78 0.44 -33.52 -22.21
CA ARG A 78 -0.55 -32.58 -21.63
C ARG A 78 0.03 -31.17 -21.50
N GLN A 79 1.27 -31.04 -21.04
CA GLN A 79 1.95 -29.75 -20.96
C GLN A 79 2.21 -29.15 -22.35
N HIS A 80 2.61 -29.96 -23.32
CA HIS A 80 2.80 -29.54 -24.71
C HIS A 80 1.51 -29.00 -25.33
N ARG A 81 0.38 -29.70 -25.15
CA ARG A 81 -0.95 -29.20 -25.55
C ARG A 81 -1.27 -27.87 -24.91
N HIS A 82 -1.06 -27.74 -23.60
CA HIS A 82 -1.31 -26.49 -22.90
C HIS A 82 -0.42 -25.34 -23.41
N ARG A 83 0.86 -25.60 -23.73
CA ARG A 83 1.79 -24.60 -24.24
C ARG A 83 1.50 -24.21 -25.70
N SER A 84 1.22 -25.18 -26.56
CA SER A 84 0.88 -24.95 -27.98
C SER A 84 -0.43 -24.20 -28.16
N LEU A 85 -1.49 -24.58 -27.42
CA LEU A 85 -2.77 -23.86 -27.43
C LEU A 85 -2.68 -22.41 -26.91
N ASN A 86 -1.63 -22.11 -26.12
CA ASN A 86 -1.36 -20.78 -25.60
C ASN A 86 -0.30 -20.02 -26.40
N ALA A 87 0.33 -20.62 -27.42
CA ALA A 87 1.43 -20.00 -28.17
C ALA A 87 0.99 -18.78 -29.01
N GLY A 88 -0.30 -18.72 -29.39
CA GLY A 88 -0.90 -17.60 -30.12
C GLY A 88 -1.81 -16.69 -29.29
N LYS A 89 -1.95 -16.91 -27.98
CA LYS A 89 -2.80 -16.09 -27.10
C LYS A 89 -1.93 -15.10 -26.30
N GLU A 90 -2.51 -13.96 -25.92
CA GLU A 90 -1.88 -12.94 -25.06
C GLU A 90 -1.37 -13.50 -23.72
N LYS A 91 -1.88 -14.67 -23.29
CA LYS A 91 -1.53 -15.35 -22.04
C LYS A 91 -0.36 -16.32 -22.20
N LYS A 92 0.82 -15.80 -22.51
CA LYS A 92 2.07 -16.59 -22.47
C LYS A 92 2.62 -16.61 -21.03
N PRO A 93 2.94 -17.78 -20.46
CA PRO A 93 3.55 -17.84 -19.14
C PRO A 93 4.94 -17.19 -19.20
N TYR A 94 5.15 -16.11 -18.44
CA TYR A 94 6.44 -15.45 -18.28
C TYR A 94 7.17 -16.04 -17.07
N SER A 95 8.44 -16.39 -17.25
CA SER A 95 9.29 -16.90 -16.16
C SER A 95 10.35 -15.86 -15.84
N PHE A 96 10.45 -15.48 -14.58
CA PHE A 96 11.47 -14.59 -14.06
C PHE A 96 12.01 -15.14 -12.74
N THR A 97 13.22 -14.75 -12.39
CA THR A 97 13.89 -15.18 -11.18
C THR A 97 13.79 -14.10 -10.11
N LEU A 98 13.37 -14.50 -8.91
CA LEU A 98 13.39 -13.65 -7.72
C LEU A 98 14.35 -14.22 -6.69
N PRO A 99 14.98 -13.36 -5.86
CA PRO A 99 15.67 -13.82 -4.66
C PRO A 99 14.75 -14.67 -3.78
N THR A 100 15.34 -15.66 -3.09
CA THR A 100 14.58 -16.64 -2.29
C THR A 100 13.74 -15.99 -1.21
N GLU A 101 14.28 -14.96 -0.56
CA GLU A 101 13.58 -14.24 0.51
C GLU A 101 12.38 -13.46 -0.02
N THR A 102 12.53 -12.78 -1.17
CA THR A 102 11.44 -12.06 -1.83
C THR A 102 10.31 -13.02 -2.23
N LYS A 103 10.66 -14.21 -2.74
CA LYS A 103 9.69 -15.26 -3.07
C LYS A 103 8.96 -15.79 -1.84
N LYS A 104 9.67 -16.02 -0.72
CA LYS A 104 9.05 -16.46 0.54
C LYS A 104 8.05 -15.42 1.06
N ALA A 105 8.44 -14.14 1.04
CA ALA A 105 7.57 -13.05 1.46
C ALA A 105 6.33 -12.95 0.58
N LEU A 106 6.49 -12.96 -0.75
CA LEU A 106 5.37 -12.94 -1.70
C LEU A 106 4.41 -14.11 -1.46
N ARG A 107 4.95 -15.31 -1.26
CA ARG A 107 4.15 -16.51 -0.98
C ARG A 107 3.39 -16.42 0.35
N ALA A 108 3.99 -15.83 1.38
CA ALA A 108 3.34 -15.60 2.67
C ALA A 108 2.16 -14.62 2.54
N VAL A 109 2.35 -13.52 1.80
CA VAL A 109 1.31 -12.54 1.50
C VAL A 109 0.18 -13.17 0.68
N ALA A 110 0.52 -13.90 -0.37
CA ALA A 110 -0.45 -14.60 -1.22
C ALA A 110 -1.31 -15.60 -0.43
N LYS A 111 -0.68 -16.37 0.48
CA LYS A 111 -1.41 -17.27 1.39
C LYS A 111 -2.34 -16.52 2.33
N ARG A 112 -1.86 -15.43 2.95
CA ARG A 112 -2.66 -14.62 3.87
C ARG A 112 -3.89 -14.02 3.19
N GLN A 113 -3.73 -13.55 1.95
CA GLN A 113 -4.79 -12.93 1.17
C GLN A 113 -5.63 -13.95 0.37
N LYS A 114 -5.32 -15.25 0.45
CA LYS A 114 -5.96 -16.32 -0.36
C LYS A 114 -5.97 -16.02 -1.86
N LYS A 115 -4.93 -15.36 -2.37
CA LYS A 115 -4.77 -14.96 -3.77
C LYS A 115 -3.58 -15.68 -4.41
N SER A 116 -3.54 -15.70 -5.74
CA SER A 116 -2.35 -16.16 -6.46
C SER A 116 -1.22 -15.13 -6.33
N GLU A 117 0.04 -15.58 -6.37
CA GLU A 117 1.20 -14.69 -6.31
C GLU A 117 1.16 -13.63 -7.41
N ALA A 118 0.66 -13.98 -8.60
CA ALA A 118 0.47 -13.05 -9.71
C ALA A 118 -0.59 -11.98 -9.41
N ALA A 119 -1.72 -12.35 -8.80
CA ALA A 119 -2.76 -11.39 -8.41
C ALA A 119 -2.26 -10.42 -7.33
N VAL A 120 -1.44 -10.89 -6.39
CA VAL A 120 -0.81 -10.01 -5.40
C VAL A 120 0.13 -9.00 -6.07
N ILE A 121 0.93 -9.43 -7.05
CA ILE A 121 1.80 -8.52 -7.80
C ILE A 121 0.97 -7.48 -8.55
N THR A 122 -0.11 -7.88 -9.23
CA THR A 122 -0.97 -6.92 -9.94
C THR A 122 -1.63 -5.92 -9.00
N ASP A 123 -2.09 -6.38 -7.84
CA ASP A 123 -2.70 -5.51 -6.82
C ASP A 123 -1.67 -4.56 -6.21
N LEU A 124 -0.43 -4.99 -6.02
CA LEU A 124 0.65 -4.12 -5.58
C LEU A 124 0.99 -3.08 -6.62
N LEU A 125 1.11 -3.47 -7.90
CA LEU A 125 1.42 -2.54 -8.99
C LEU A 125 0.31 -1.51 -9.22
N SER A 126 -0.96 -1.91 -9.17
CA SER A 126 -2.08 -0.98 -9.29
C SER A 126 -2.26 -0.12 -8.03
N GLY A 127 -2.02 -0.71 -6.85
CA GLY A 127 -2.17 -0.04 -5.57
C GLY A 127 -1.05 0.96 -5.28
N THR A 128 0.17 0.76 -5.79
CA THR A 128 1.30 1.66 -5.50
C THR A 128 1.07 3.08 -6.01
N GLU A 129 0.50 3.25 -7.20
CA GLU A 129 0.23 4.57 -7.75
C GLU A 129 -0.86 5.30 -6.95
N GLN A 130 -1.92 4.59 -6.58
CA GLN A 130 -2.97 5.10 -5.72
C GLN A 130 -2.44 5.49 -4.33
N LEU A 131 -1.64 4.63 -3.71
CA LEU A 131 -1.03 4.88 -2.40
C LEU A 131 -0.11 6.11 -2.43
N ILE A 132 0.68 6.30 -3.48
CA ILE A 132 1.54 7.48 -3.63
C ILE A 132 0.67 8.75 -3.73
N ASN A 133 -0.37 8.73 -4.56
CA ASN A 133 -1.27 9.87 -4.74
C ASN A 133 -2.02 10.19 -3.45
N ASP A 134 -2.51 9.18 -2.74
CA ASP A 134 -3.19 9.33 -1.45
C ASP A 134 -2.24 9.90 -0.40
N HIS A 135 -1.00 9.43 -0.34
CA HIS A 135 0.01 9.96 0.57
C HIS A 135 0.31 11.42 0.27
N GLN A 136 0.50 11.78 -1.00
CA GLN A 136 0.73 13.17 -1.41
C GLN A 136 -0.47 14.08 -1.07
N ALA A 137 -1.69 13.59 -1.28
CA ALA A 137 -2.91 14.33 -0.93
C ALA A 137 -3.02 14.56 0.59
N GLN A 138 -2.70 13.53 1.39
CA GLN A 138 -2.66 13.63 2.85
C GLN A 138 -1.59 14.62 3.31
N GLU A 139 -0.38 14.56 2.76
CA GLU A 139 0.68 15.52 3.08
C GLU A 139 0.26 16.96 2.76
N GLN A 140 -0.35 17.19 1.60
CA GLN A 140 -0.84 18.52 1.23
C GLN A 140 -1.92 19.01 2.19
N LYS A 141 -2.84 18.12 2.60
CA LYS A 141 -3.88 18.44 3.60
C LYS A 141 -3.26 18.81 4.94
N LEU A 142 -2.29 18.03 5.43
CA LEU A 142 -1.58 18.31 6.68
C LEU A 142 -0.80 19.62 6.61
N LYS A 143 -0.13 19.91 5.49
CA LYS A 143 0.55 21.20 5.26
C LYS A 143 -0.42 22.38 5.31
N LYS A 144 -1.60 22.25 4.68
CA LYS A 144 -2.65 23.29 4.74
C LYS A 144 -3.19 23.48 6.15
N MET A 145 -3.46 22.39 6.88
CA MET A 145 -3.91 22.44 8.27
C MET A 145 -2.87 23.11 9.17
N HIS A 146 -1.61 22.71 9.09
CA HIS A 146 -0.53 23.34 9.86
C HIS A 146 -0.33 24.82 9.51
N ALA A 147 -0.44 25.19 8.23
CA ALA A 147 -0.37 26.60 7.84
C ALA A 147 -1.52 27.40 8.42
N PHE A 148 -2.73 26.83 8.47
CA PHE A 148 -3.89 27.45 9.08
C PHE A 148 -3.72 27.58 10.61
N GLU A 149 -3.31 26.52 11.30
CA GLU A 149 -3.02 26.53 12.74
C GLU A 149 -1.97 27.58 13.11
N ARG A 150 -0.90 27.70 12.31
CA ARG A 150 0.12 28.74 12.49
C ARG A 150 -0.48 30.15 12.39
N LYS A 151 -1.28 30.41 11.34
CA LYS A 151 -1.94 31.72 11.19
C LYS A 151 -2.88 32.04 12.36
N VAL A 152 -3.63 31.05 12.85
CA VAL A 152 -4.51 31.23 14.02
C VAL A 152 -3.70 31.51 15.29
N ALA A 153 -2.59 30.79 15.49
CA ALA A 153 -1.69 31.03 16.62
C ALA A 153 -1.05 32.42 16.55
N GLU A 154 -0.60 32.85 15.38
CA GLU A 154 -0.05 34.20 15.14
C GLU A 154 -1.08 35.29 15.46
N GLN A 155 -2.32 35.18 14.97
CA GLN A 155 -3.39 36.12 15.32
C GLN A 155 -3.67 36.17 16.83
N ARG A 156 -3.65 35.02 17.50
CA ARG A 156 -3.83 34.96 18.95
C ARG A 156 -2.70 35.67 19.69
N ILE A 157 -1.46 35.50 19.23
CA ILE A 157 -0.29 36.21 19.77
C ILE A 157 -0.45 37.71 19.57
N ASP A 158 -0.89 38.16 18.40
CA ASP A 158 -1.07 39.59 18.12
C ASP A 158 -2.17 40.22 18.99
N ILE A 159 -3.29 39.53 19.18
CA ILE A 159 -4.35 39.97 20.10
C ILE A 159 -3.81 40.07 21.53
N LEU A 160 -3.01 39.10 21.98
CA LEU A 160 -2.41 39.13 23.31
C LEU A 160 -1.42 40.30 23.47
N LYS A 161 -0.62 40.61 22.43
CA LYS A 161 0.26 41.78 22.43
C LYS A 161 -0.52 43.08 22.57
N VAL A 162 -1.64 43.24 21.85
CA VAL A 162 -2.50 44.42 21.96
C VAL A 162 -3.09 44.56 23.36
N LYS A 163 -3.62 43.46 23.93
CA LYS A 163 -4.13 43.45 25.31
C LYS A 163 -3.05 43.84 26.31
N HIS A 164 -1.85 43.28 26.16
CA HIS A 164 -0.71 43.57 27.02
C HIS A 164 -0.30 45.04 26.92
N HIS A 165 -0.19 45.58 25.70
CA HIS A 165 0.18 46.98 25.49
C HIS A 165 -0.83 47.96 26.13
N GLU A 166 -2.13 47.74 25.92
CA GLU A 166 -3.16 48.59 26.53
C GLU A 166 -3.21 48.41 28.05
N ALA A 167 -3.05 47.19 28.57
CA ALA A 167 -2.97 46.98 30.01
C ALA A 167 -1.78 47.72 30.64
N MET A 168 -0.60 47.67 30.02
CA MET A 168 0.59 48.41 30.48
C MET A 168 0.35 49.92 30.47
N ARG A 169 -0.32 50.45 29.43
CA ARG A 169 -0.69 51.87 29.36
C ARG A 169 -1.62 52.29 30.51
N GLN A 170 -2.62 51.47 30.82
CA GLN A 170 -3.54 51.73 31.93
C GLN A 170 -2.82 51.65 33.29
N ILE A 171 -1.93 50.67 33.48
CA ILE A 171 -1.10 50.57 34.69
C ILE A 171 -0.23 51.82 34.86
N GLN A 172 0.47 52.27 33.82
CA GLN A 172 1.29 53.49 33.86
C GLN A 172 0.45 54.73 34.24
N MET A 173 -0.74 54.87 33.67
CA MET A 173 -1.66 55.97 33.99
C MET A 173 -2.14 55.92 35.45
N LEU A 174 -2.40 54.73 35.99
CA LEU A 174 -2.78 54.57 37.39
C LEU A 174 -1.62 54.86 38.34
N VAL A 175 -0.42 54.36 38.03
CA VAL A 175 0.79 54.60 38.81
C VAL A 175 1.12 56.09 38.85
N THR A 176 1.11 56.78 37.71
CA THR A 176 1.35 58.24 37.67
C THR A 176 0.32 59.00 38.51
N ARG A 177 -0.96 58.61 38.46
CA ARG A 177 -1.98 59.23 39.30
C ARG A 177 -1.74 58.95 40.79
N LEU A 178 -1.38 57.72 41.15
CA LEU A 178 -1.05 57.35 42.53
C LEU A 178 0.16 58.15 43.04
N SER A 179 1.23 58.27 42.26
CA SER A 179 2.39 59.07 42.65
C SER A 179 2.07 60.55 42.83
N ILE A 180 1.17 61.13 42.02
CA ILE A 180 0.69 62.50 42.23
C ILE A 180 -0.07 62.61 43.56
N TRP A 181 -0.91 61.62 43.88
CA TRP A 181 -1.61 61.58 45.16
C TRP A 181 -0.65 61.42 46.33
N GLU A 182 0.32 60.51 46.25
CA GLU A 182 1.36 60.31 47.28
C GLU A 182 2.13 61.60 47.57
N VAL A 183 2.59 62.31 46.53
CA VAL A 183 3.28 63.59 46.69
C VAL A 183 2.38 64.66 47.32
N ALA A 184 1.09 64.70 46.94
CA ALA A 184 0.13 65.62 47.54
C ALA A 184 -0.16 65.28 49.02
N LEU A 185 -0.22 63.99 49.37
CA LEU A 185 -0.48 63.49 50.72
C LEU A 185 0.74 63.53 51.64
N GLU A 186 1.96 63.55 51.10
CA GLU A 186 3.15 63.89 51.90
C GLU A 186 3.19 65.39 52.25
N SER A 187 2.50 66.22 51.45
CA SER A 187 2.43 67.67 51.61
C SER A 187 1.32 68.13 52.57
N GLU A 188 0.26 67.34 52.75
CA GLU A 188 -0.84 67.58 53.68
C GLU A 188 -0.96 66.38 54.63
N HIS A 189 -1.09 66.57 55.95
CA HIS A 189 -1.23 65.46 56.92
C HIS A 189 -2.70 65.23 57.35
N PRO A 190 -3.56 64.57 56.55
CA PRO A 190 -4.89 64.21 56.99
C PRO A 190 -4.91 62.81 57.63
N ASP A 191 -5.59 62.69 58.77
CA ASP A 191 -6.05 61.40 59.30
C ASP A 191 -7.22 60.90 58.44
N ILE A 192 -6.95 59.94 57.55
CA ILE A 192 -7.96 59.41 56.62
C ILE A 192 -8.67 58.22 57.26
N ILE A 193 -9.96 58.39 57.57
CA ILE A 193 -10.87 57.27 57.86
C ILE A 193 -11.46 56.80 56.52
N VAL A 194 -11.06 55.59 56.09
CA VAL A 194 -11.47 55.02 54.79
C VAL A 194 -12.79 54.25 54.96
N ASP A 195 -13.81 54.64 54.20
CA ASP A 195 -15.02 53.84 54.01
C ASP A 195 -14.76 52.70 53.00
N GLN A 196 -14.76 51.47 53.51
CA GLN A 196 -14.42 50.28 52.75
C GLN A 196 -15.43 49.96 51.64
N GLU A 197 -16.72 50.22 51.84
CA GLU A 197 -17.76 49.93 50.84
C GLU A 197 -17.69 50.90 49.66
N ALA A 198 -17.46 52.18 49.95
CA ALA A 198 -17.25 53.20 48.93
C ALA A 198 -15.97 52.94 48.12
N LEU A 199 -14.89 52.49 48.79
CA LEU A 199 -13.65 52.10 48.12
C LEU A 199 -13.88 50.96 47.13
N GLU A 200 -14.49 49.85 47.58
CA GLU A 200 -14.79 48.70 46.72
C GLU A 200 -15.66 49.07 45.50
N ALA A 201 -16.64 49.97 45.69
CA ALA A 201 -17.48 50.46 44.60
C ALA A 201 -16.66 51.25 43.57
N THR A 202 -15.71 52.08 44.01
CA THR A 202 -14.83 52.85 43.13
C THR A 202 -13.83 51.95 42.39
N GLU A 203 -13.28 50.94 43.05
CA GLU A 203 -12.40 49.93 42.44
C GLU A 203 -13.11 49.14 41.35
N LYS A 204 -14.33 48.65 41.61
CA LYS A 204 -15.13 47.96 40.58
C LYS A 204 -15.36 48.86 39.37
N LYS A 205 -15.62 50.15 39.59
CA LYS A 205 -15.82 51.14 38.51
C LYS A 205 -14.54 51.38 37.70
N THR A 206 -13.37 51.47 38.34
CA THR A 206 -12.08 51.64 37.64
C THR A 206 -11.70 50.38 36.85
N ILE A 207 -11.86 49.19 37.44
CA ILE A 207 -11.64 47.90 36.77
C ILE A 207 -12.53 47.79 35.52
N ASN A 208 -13.80 48.17 35.60
CA ASN A 208 -14.70 48.12 34.46
C ASN A 208 -14.29 49.09 33.34
N LYS A 209 -13.76 50.27 33.67
CA LYS A 209 -13.20 51.20 32.68
C LYS A 209 -11.97 50.61 31.98
N VAL A 210 -11.05 50.01 32.73
CA VAL A 210 -9.85 49.34 32.17
C VAL A 210 -10.25 48.19 31.25
N LYS A 211 -11.19 47.33 31.68
CA LYS A 211 -11.73 46.25 30.83
C LYS A 211 -12.35 46.80 29.54
N SER A 212 -13.09 47.91 29.62
CA SER A 212 -13.69 48.57 28.45
C SER A 212 -12.63 49.13 27.49
N ALA A 213 -11.57 49.75 28.02
CA ALA A 213 -10.46 50.27 27.21
C ALA A 213 -9.72 49.15 26.47
N ILE A 214 -9.39 48.06 27.15
CA ILE A 214 -8.78 46.87 26.54
C ILE A 214 -9.70 46.29 25.46
N LYS A 215 -10.99 46.19 25.73
CA LYS A 215 -11.97 45.69 24.75
C LYS A 215 -11.99 46.58 23.49
N LYS A 216 -12.06 47.90 23.63
CA LYS A 216 -12.04 48.84 22.50
C LYS A 216 -10.74 48.74 21.68
N ALA A 217 -9.59 48.58 22.35
CA ALA A 217 -8.30 48.41 21.67
C ALA A 217 -8.26 47.11 20.86
N VAL A 218 -8.77 46.01 21.43
CA VAL A 218 -8.91 44.73 20.73
C VAL A 218 -9.87 44.85 19.55
N ASP A 219 -11.05 45.45 19.73
CA ASP A 219 -12.05 45.63 18.68
C ASP A 219 -11.53 46.48 17.51
N LYS A 220 -10.75 47.53 17.81
CA LYS A 220 -10.08 48.35 16.79
C LYS A 220 -9.03 47.53 16.02
N HIS A 221 -8.24 46.73 16.72
CA HIS A 221 -7.22 45.89 16.09
C HIS A 221 -7.85 44.80 15.22
N THR A 222 -8.87 44.09 15.71
CA THR A 222 -9.57 43.05 14.93
C THR A 222 -10.29 43.61 13.72
N PHE A 223 -10.79 44.85 13.77
CA PHE A 223 -11.36 45.53 12.61
C PHE A 223 -10.32 45.81 11.50
N LEU A 224 -9.06 46.10 11.88
CA LEU A 224 -7.99 46.43 10.95
C LEU A 224 -7.25 45.20 10.39
N GLN A 225 -7.44 44.02 10.97
CA GLN A 225 -6.78 42.80 10.51
C GLN A 225 -7.56 42.11 9.38
N PRO A 226 -6.85 41.54 8.38
CA PRO A 226 -7.49 40.71 7.37
C PRO A 226 -8.09 39.45 8.02
N ARG A 227 -9.37 39.20 7.75
CA ARG A 227 -10.06 37.97 8.22
C ARG A 227 -9.40 36.77 7.55
N ILE A 228 -8.97 35.80 8.35
CA ILE A 228 -8.57 34.49 7.83
C ILE A 228 -9.86 33.82 7.36
N ASN A 229 -10.02 33.70 6.04
CA ASN A 229 -10.93 32.74 5.41
C ASN A 229 -10.14 31.48 5.06
#